data_AF-A0A7J4NR35-F1
#
_entry.id   AF-A0A7J4NR35-F1
#
_cell.length_a   1.000
_cell.length_b   1.000
_cell.length_c   1.000
_cell.angle_alpha   90.00
_cell.angle_beta   90.00
_cell.angle_gamma   90.00
#
_symmetry.space_group_name_H-M   'P 1'
#
loop_
_entity.id
_entity.type
_entity.pdbx_description
1 polymer ?
#
loop_
_entity_poly.entity_id
_entity_poly.type
_entity_poly.pdbx_seq_one_letter_code
_entity_poly.pdbx_strand_id
1 'polypeptide(L)'
;SQWEDSDGDGYGDNGDFMPNDPSQWLDSDGDSYGDNPTGSNGDAFPQDPTQWSDQDGDGYGDNQTGNSPDAFPTDPNEWIDTDEDGYGDNGDFMPNDPTQWSDQDGDDYGDNPAGTNPDAFPNDGTQWVDADGDGYGDNSNGNDADAFPSDSSQWSDIDGDGYGDNPAGTTPDDCPNTPSNARPVDSNGCHISELDTDDDGVTDDIDICPQTPSAEVADGTGCSPSQRDTDGDGIKDNLDQCPGTPSNDLADQDGCGQSQIDDDGDGVMNDADNCPSTDAGLVVDSFGCASNQLDSDNDGVTDDIDQCVATSSSAVVDEDGCADSQKDTDDEGLTDDKDQCPDSDSSETVDINGCADSQKDSDMDSVNDADDNCPGTPGIEVADVLGCSPSQKDTDDDGVNNALDDCPQTIDGAPVNSAGCANYERDTDGDGVKDDTDICPSTLISESADLLGCGPSQKDTDGDGVKDSMDDCNGTLSTVEVDDVGCSITQRDTDGDGVNDSDDAFPNDPDESSDRDGDGVGDAMDAYPDNPEASIEGELDSPMGLIIILLVVTILVLGGGGVLLVRFGGNNPAVTSGLVMDGTETDTSNVQGNEPEQFVDENGNHWTRNPDGSMLWWNGTEWQQVE
;
A
#
# COMPACT_ATOMS: atom_id res chain seq x y z
N SER A 1 31.66 -52.04 -160.19
CA SER A 1 30.49 -51.80 -159.33
C SER A 1 31.00 -51.86 -157.90
N GLN A 2 30.92 -50.74 -157.22
CA GLN A 2 30.81 -50.67 -155.75
C GLN A 2 29.37 -50.21 -155.50
N TRP A 3 28.85 -50.36 -154.28
CA TRP A 3 27.41 -50.29 -154.01
C TRP A 3 26.65 -51.45 -154.69
N GLU A 4 27.03 -52.68 -154.32
CA GLU A 4 26.00 -53.68 -154.03
C GLU A 4 25.58 -53.43 -152.56
N ASP A 5 24.29 -53.65 -152.32
CA ASP A 5 23.49 -53.29 -151.14
C ASP A 5 22.46 -54.44 -151.09
N SER A 6 22.75 -55.45 -150.27
CA SER A 6 22.17 -56.80 -150.40
C SER A 6 20.81 -56.97 -149.74
N ASP A 7 20.44 -56.12 -148.77
CA ASP A 7 19.15 -56.13 -148.07
C ASP A 7 18.32 -54.84 -148.22
N GLY A 8 18.94 -53.71 -148.58
CA GLY A 8 18.27 -52.50 -149.06
C GLY A 8 18.13 -51.37 -148.06
N ASP A 9 18.95 -51.32 -147.00
CA ASP A 9 18.89 -50.25 -145.98
C ASP A 9 19.55 -48.92 -146.42
N GLY A 10 20.45 -48.97 -147.42
CA GLY A 10 21.16 -47.83 -148.00
C GLY A 10 22.66 -47.73 -147.67
N TYR A 11 23.22 -48.65 -146.89
CA TYR A 11 24.65 -48.88 -146.78
C TYR A 11 25.12 -49.80 -147.93
N GLY A 12 26.14 -50.64 -147.74
CA GLY A 12 26.57 -51.52 -148.81
C GLY A 12 27.76 -52.40 -148.47
N ASP A 13 27.71 -53.64 -148.98
CA ASP A 13 28.30 -54.88 -148.46
C ASP A 13 29.82 -54.90 -148.14
N ASN A 14 30.56 -53.83 -148.44
CA ASN A 14 32.00 -53.70 -148.19
C ASN A 14 32.35 -52.80 -146.98
N GLY A 15 31.36 -52.17 -146.35
CA GLY A 15 31.54 -51.25 -145.22
C GLY A 15 30.28 -51.18 -144.35
N ASP A 16 29.55 -52.28 -144.33
CA ASP A 16 28.30 -52.55 -143.64
C ASP A 16 28.59 -53.73 -142.70
N PHE A 17 28.11 -53.62 -141.45
CA PHE A 17 28.35 -54.57 -140.38
C PHE A 17 27.62 -55.91 -140.59
N MET A 18 26.35 -55.89 -141.04
CA MET A 18 25.53 -57.09 -141.25
C MET A 18 24.86 -57.07 -142.64
N PRO A 19 25.60 -57.34 -143.74
CA PRO A 19 25.12 -57.19 -145.14
C PRO A 19 24.00 -58.13 -145.63
N ASN A 20 23.18 -58.66 -144.73
CA ASN A 20 21.98 -59.43 -145.00
C ASN A 20 20.85 -59.14 -143.98
N ASP A 21 21.02 -58.18 -143.06
CA ASP A 21 20.01 -57.75 -142.09
C ASP A 21 19.81 -56.21 -142.16
N PRO A 22 18.73 -55.72 -142.82
CA PRO A 22 18.51 -54.30 -143.10
C PRO A 22 18.07 -53.50 -141.86
N SER A 23 18.42 -54.00 -140.67
CA SER A 23 18.25 -53.32 -139.39
C SER A 23 19.59 -53.01 -138.70
N GLN A 24 20.72 -53.50 -139.20
CA GLN A 24 22.06 -53.26 -138.62
C GLN A 24 23.13 -52.99 -139.68
N TRP A 25 23.64 -51.76 -139.71
CA TRP A 25 24.65 -51.29 -140.69
C TRP A 25 26.01 -50.95 -140.09
N LEU A 26 26.09 -50.75 -138.77
CA LEU A 26 27.27 -50.29 -138.06
C LEU A 26 27.43 -51.02 -136.72
N ASP A 27 28.69 -51.24 -136.38
CA ASP A 27 29.22 -51.73 -135.11
C ASP A 27 30.39 -50.77 -134.81
N SER A 28 30.22 -49.93 -133.78
CA SER A 28 31.08 -48.78 -133.50
C SER A 28 32.32 -49.10 -132.65
N ASP A 29 32.31 -50.17 -131.86
CA ASP A 29 33.41 -50.53 -130.95
C ASP A 29 34.01 -51.94 -131.16
N GLY A 30 33.29 -52.83 -131.87
CA GLY A 30 33.79 -54.10 -132.41
C GLY A 30 33.35 -55.35 -131.67
N ASP A 31 32.29 -55.31 -130.86
CA ASP A 31 31.87 -56.42 -129.99
C ASP A 31 31.03 -57.51 -130.71
N SER A 32 30.46 -57.18 -131.88
CA SER A 32 29.54 -57.99 -132.71
C SER A 32 28.02 -57.89 -132.41
N TYR A 33 27.59 -56.84 -131.70
CA TYR A 33 26.22 -56.30 -131.69
C TYR A 33 26.16 -55.03 -132.58
N GLY A 34 24.97 -54.48 -132.83
CA GLY A 34 24.79 -53.42 -133.83
C GLY A 34 24.21 -52.11 -133.28
N ASP A 35 24.80 -50.97 -133.68
CA ASP A 35 24.51 -49.60 -133.25
C ASP A 35 23.03 -49.17 -133.27
N ASN A 36 22.14 -49.91 -133.92
CA ASN A 36 20.70 -49.67 -133.88
C ASN A 36 20.04 -50.55 -132.79
N PRO A 37 19.69 -50.00 -131.60
CA PRO A 37 19.04 -50.76 -130.52
C PRO A 37 17.64 -51.28 -130.88
N THR A 38 17.09 -50.92 -132.05
CA THR A 38 15.79 -51.43 -132.54
C THR A 38 15.92 -52.51 -133.63
N GLY A 39 17.14 -52.91 -133.99
CA GLY A 39 17.42 -53.98 -134.96
C GLY A 39 17.61 -55.37 -134.33
N SER A 40 17.90 -56.36 -135.18
CA SER A 40 18.36 -57.68 -134.73
C SER A 40 19.65 -57.53 -133.93
N ASN A 41 19.74 -58.12 -132.73
CA ASN A 41 20.89 -57.94 -131.83
C ASN A 41 21.32 -56.46 -131.69
N GLY A 42 20.33 -55.57 -131.52
CA GLY A 42 20.58 -54.17 -131.24
C GLY A 42 21.35 -53.99 -129.94
N ASP A 43 22.38 -53.17 -130.02
CA ASP A 43 23.29 -52.86 -128.94
C ASP A 43 22.73 -51.73 -128.05
N ALA A 44 22.73 -51.97 -126.74
CA ALA A 44 22.36 -50.99 -125.72
C ALA A 44 23.48 -49.96 -125.43
N PHE A 45 24.75 -50.34 -125.59
CA PHE A 45 25.93 -49.53 -125.27
C PHE A 45 26.94 -49.41 -126.44
N PRO A 46 26.60 -48.77 -127.59
CA PRO A 46 27.42 -48.76 -128.81
C PRO A 46 28.77 -48.03 -128.77
N GLN A 47 29.39 -47.88 -127.61
CA GLN A 47 30.73 -47.34 -127.38
C GLN A 47 31.51 -48.09 -126.27
N ASP A 48 30.96 -49.13 -125.63
CA ASP A 48 31.67 -50.01 -124.69
C ASP A 48 31.64 -51.47 -125.18
N PRO A 49 32.75 -51.98 -125.77
CA PRO A 49 32.82 -53.31 -126.41
C PRO A 49 32.86 -54.48 -125.40
N THR A 50 32.25 -54.27 -124.24
CA THR A 50 32.09 -55.25 -123.17
C THR A 50 30.66 -55.32 -122.63
N GLN A 51 29.76 -54.42 -123.06
CA GLN A 51 28.34 -54.39 -122.70
C GLN A 51 27.51 -54.20 -123.97
N TRP A 52 26.41 -54.96 -124.09
CA TRP A 52 25.57 -54.96 -125.31
C TRP A 52 24.08 -55.11 -125.04
N SER A 53 23.68 -55.30 -123.77
CA SER A 53 22.33 -55.63 -123.34
C SER A 53 22.03 -54.88 -122.05
N ASP A 54 20.83 -54.32 -122.00
CA ASP A 54 20.22 -53.54 -120.91
C ASP A 54 18.76 -54.02 -120.90
N GLN A 55 18.40 -54.87 -119.93
CA GLN A 55 17.13 -55.59 -119.99
C GLN A 55 15.92 -54.74 -119.56
N ASP A 56 16.11 -53.81 -118.65
CA ASP A 56 15.03 -53.05 -118.01
C ASP A 56 15.10 -51.52 -118.24
N GLY A 57 16.24 -51.00 -118.72
CA GLY A 57 16.39 -49.67 -119.31
C GLY A 57 17.02 -48.62 -118.39
N ASP A 58 17.84 -49.04 -117.42
CA ASP A 58 18.41 -48.16 -116.39
C ASP A 58 19.72 -47.46 -116.83
N GLY A 59 20.51 -48.11 -117.69
CA GLY A 59 21.80 -47.63 -118.19
C GLY A 59 23.04 -48.37 -117.69
N TYR A 60 22.91 -49.54 -117.05
CA TYR A 60 23.98 -50.49 -116.75
C TYR A 60 23.82 -51.78 -117.57
N GLY A 61 24.89 -52.59 -117.67
CA GLY A 61 24.97 -53.65 -118.67
C GLY A 61 24.88 -55.08 -118.12
N ASP A 62 23.96 -55.88 -118.67
CA ASP A 62 23.67 -57.27 -118.27
C ASP A 62 24.92 -58.19 -118.26
N ASN A 63 26.00 -57.87 -118.99
CA ASN A 63 27.19 -58.72 -119.04
C ASN A 63 28.06 -58.53 -117.79
N GLN A 64 27.87 -59.42 -116.83
CA GLN A 64 28.68 -59.61 -115.60
C GLN A 64 30.21 -59.72 -115.78
N THR A 65 30.73 -59.72 -117.02
CA THR A 65 32.17 -59.72 -117.32
C THR A 65 32.68 -58.45 -117.99
N GLY A 66 31.82 -57.45 -118.20
CA GLY A 66 32.16 -56.15 -118.80
C GLY A 66 32.55 -55.07 -117.79
N ASN A 67 32.66 -53.84 -118.27
CA ASN A 67 32.81 -52.64 -117.44
C ASN A 67 31.45 -52.28 -116.81
N SER A 68 31.45 -51.79 -115.57
CA SER A 68 30.23 -51.44 -114.81
C SER A 68 29.06 -52.44 -115.03
N PRO A 69 29.29 -53.74 -114.79
CA PRO A 69 28.24 -54.73 -114.98
C PRO A 69 27.10 -54.48 -114.02
N ASP A 70 25.89 -54.67 -114.49
CA ASP A 70 24.70 -54.66 -113.67
C ASP A 70 24.67 -55.89 -112.75
N ALA A 71 24.47 -55.64 -111.45
CA ALA A 71 24.28 -56.66 -110.43
C ALA A 71 22.86 -57.28 -110.46
N PHE A 72 21.84 -56.54 -110.92
CA PHE A 72 20.42 -56.94 -110.90
C PHE A 72 19.70 -56.79 -112.26
N PRO A 73 20.08 -57.54 -113.35
CA PRO A 73 19.58 -57.39 -114.75
C PRO A 73 18.09 -57.68 -115.04
N THR A 74 17.20 -57.19 -114.18
CA THR A 74 15.73 -57.26 -114.23
C THR A 74 15.02 -56.21 -113.36
N ASP A 75 15.72 -55.46 -112.49
CA ASP A 75 15.12 -54.42 -111.65
C ASP A 75 15.71 -53.02 -111.94
N PRO A 76 15.01 -52.13 -112.68
CA PRO A 76 15.52 -50.84 -113.17
C PRO A 76 15.66 -49.75 -112.07
N ASN A 77 15.85 -50.18 -110.83
CA ASN A 77 16.07 -49.34 -109.65
C ASN A 77 17.36 -49.73 -108.90
N GLU A 78 17.99 -50.87 -109.20
CA GLU A 78 19.19 -51.38 -108.53
C GLU A 78 20.20 -51.87 -109.57
N TRP A 79 21.48 -51.50 -109.43
CA TRP A 79 22.49 -51.74 -110.48
C TRP A 79 23.90 -52.07 -109.98
N ILE A 80 24.22 -51.69 -108.73
CA ILE A 80 25.47 -52.02 -108.05
C ILE A 80 25.10 -52.72 -106.74
N ASP A 81 25.90 -53.71 -106.39
CA ASP A 81 25.97 -54.38 -105.09
C ASP A 81 27.45 -54.21 -104.66
N THR A 82 27.71 -53.31 -103.71
CA THR A 82 29.08 -52.89 -103.36
C THR A 82 29.82 -53.88 -102.44
N ASP A 83 29.12 -54.74 -101.70
CA ASP A 83 29.73 -55.66 -100.72
C ASP A 83 29.35 -57.16 -100.83
N GLU A 84 28.59 -57.53 -101.87
CA GLU A 84 28.22 -58.89 -102.30
C GLU A 84 27.19 -59.59 -101.39
N ASP A 85 26.29 -58.84 -100.74
CA ASP A 85 25.24 -59.37 -99.85
C ASP A 85 23.95 -59.80 -100.59
N GLY A 86 23.65 -59.18 -101.74
CA GLY A 86 22.48 -59.45 -102.58
C GLY A 86 21.33 -58.43 -102.52
N TYR A 87 21.51 -57.31 -101.81
CA TYR A 87 20.72 -56.09 -101.92
C TYR A 87 21.49 -55.03 -102.75
N GLY A 88 20.78 -54.04 -103.30
CA GLY A 88 21.36 -53.06 -104.23
C GLY A 88 21.62 -51.70 -103.58
N ASP A 89 22.70 -51.04 -103.98
CA ASP A 89 23.21 -49.76 -103.43
C ASP A 89 22.17 -48.61 -103.32
N ASN A 90 21.01 -48.67 -103.99
CA ASN A 90 19.98 -47.62 -103.90
C ASN A 90 18.84 -47.96 -102.92
N GLY A 91 18.60 -49.26 -102.69
CA GLY A 91 17.56 -49.79 -101.79
C GLY A 91 18.12 -50.32 -100.47
N ASP A 92 19.41 -50.61 -100.42
CA ASP A 92 20.18 -50.96 -99.23
C ASP A 92 20.44 -49.74 -98.34
N PHE A 93 20.24 -49.93 -97.04
CA PHE A 93 20.47 -48.98 -95.97
C PHE A 93 21.97 -48.74 -95.67
N MET A 94 22.82 -49.78 -95.70
CA MET A 94 24.27 -49.68 -95.48
C MET A 94 25.08 -50.39 -96.58
N PRO A 95 25.23 -49.80 -97.79
CA PRO A 95 25.92 -50.39 -98.96
C PRO A 95 27.45 -50.63 -98.86
N ASN A 96 27.97 -50.81 -97.65
CA ASN A 96 29.37 -51.15 -97.34
C ASN A 96 29.49 -52.09 -96.11
N ASP A 97 28.38 -52.58 -95.53
CA ASP A 97 28.36 -53.64 -94.52
C ASP A 97 27.39 -54.78 -94.95
N PRO A 98 27.91 -55.92 -95.47
CA PRO A 98 27.14 -57.03 -96.04
C PRO A 98 26.43 -57.88 -94.97
N THR A 99 25.97 -57.23 -93.92
CA THR A 99 25.24 -57.78 -92.80
C THR A 99 24.06 -56.90 -92.37
N GLN A 100 23.88 -55.71 -92.96
CA GLN A 100 22.79 -54.77 -92.63
C GLN A 100 22.21 -54.09 -93.88
N TRP A 101 21.13 -54.65 -94.42
CA TRP A 101 20.50 -54.19 -95.67
C TRP A 101 19.19 -53.39 -95.48
N SER A 102 18.78 -53.14 -94.23
CA SER A 102 17.45 -52.58 -93.90
C SER A 102 17.46 -51.84 -92.56
N ASP A 103 16.73 -50.73 -92.52
CA ASP A 103 16.36 -49.90 -91.37
C ASP A 103 14.85 -49.62 -91.54
N GLN A 104 14.01 -50.19 -90.68
CA GLN A 104 12.55 -50.17 -90.88
C GLN A 104 11.88 -48.86 -90.43
N ASP A 105 12.47 -48.10 -89.50
CA ASP A 105 11.82 -46.96 -88.85
C ASP A 105 12.62 -45.65 -88.85
N GLY A 106 13.91 -45.68 -89.20
CA GLY A 106 14.70 -44.56 -89.69
C GLY A 106 15.62 -43.92 -88.66
N ASP A 107 16.33 -44.73 -87.85
CA ASP A 107 17.15 -44.26 -86.73
C ASP A 107 18.68 -44.38 -86.92
N ASP A 108 19.12 -44.85 -88.09
CA ASP A 108 20.51 -45.19 -88.46
C ASP A 108 21.08 -46.49 -87.84
N TYR A 109 20.25 -47.42 -87.32
CA TYR A 109 20.62 -48.80 -86.93
C TYR A 109 19.98 -49.86 -87.84
N GLY A 110 20.55 -51.07 -87.87
CA GLY A 110 20.20 -52.09 -88.87
C GLY A 110 19.36 -53.26 -88.34
N ASP A 111 18.25 -53.55 -89.03
CA ASP A 111 17.20 -54.52 -88.67
C ASP A 111 17.70 -55.97 -88.42
N ASN A 112 18.87 -56.36 -88.94
CA ASN A 112 19.33 -57.75 -88.88
C ASN A 112 20.04 -58.05 -87.54
N PRO A 113 19.45 -58.85 -86.63
CA PRO A 113 20.03 -59.14 -85.31
C PRO A 113 21.31 -60.00 -85.35
N ALA A 114 21.77 -60.40 -86.54
CA ALA A 114 23.03 -61.10 -86.75
C ALA A 114 24.14 -60.21 -87.36
N GLY A 115 23.85 -58.94 -87.67
CA GLY A 115 24.76 -58.02 -88.34
C GLY A 115 25.67 -57.20 -87.42
N THR A 116 26.42 -56.28 -88.01
CA THR A 116 27.17 -55.24 -87.31
C THR A 116 26.20 -54.26 -86.65
N ASN A 117 26.46 -53.88 -85.40
CA ASN A 117 25.72 -52.85 -84.67
C ASN A 117 24.17 -52.98 -84.86
N PRO A 118 23.62 -54.18 -84.57
CA PRO A 118 22.25 -54.49 -84.89
C PRO A 118 21.30 -53.71 -83.99
N ASP A 119 20.16 -53.34 -84.54
CA ASP A 119 19.07 -52.80 -83.77
C ASP A 119 18.41 -53.90 -82.89
N ALA A 120 18.09 -53.52 -81.66
CA ALA A 120 17.31 -54.33 -80.71
C ALA A 120 15.79 -54.13 -80.86
N PHE A 121 15.33 -53.02 -81.45
CA PHE A 121 13.91 -52.63 -81.53
C PHE A 121 13.42 -52.21 -82.94
N PRO A 122 13.40 -53.09 -83.99
CA PRO A 122 13.18 -52.71 -85.41
C PRO A 122 11.78 -52.22 -85.82
N ASN A 123 11.05 -51.59 -84.91
CA ASN A 123 9.76 -50.95 -85.09
C ASN A 123 9.60 -49.68 -84.20
N ASP A 124 10.62 -49.27 -83.44
CA ASP A 124 10.66 -48.05 -82.63
C ASP A 124 12.05 -47.38 -82.68
N GLY A 125 12.31 -46.66 -83.77
CA GLY A 125 13.49 -45.80 -84.02
C GLY A 125 13.67 -44.61 -83.08
N THR A 126 13.29 -44.79 -81.82
CA THR A 126 13.74 -44.03 -80.68
C THR A 126 14.57 -44.88 -79.70
N GLN A 127 14.69 -46.18 -79.93
CA GLN A 127 15.41 -47.16 -79.12
C GLN A 127 16.19 -48.12 -80.02
N TRP A 128 17.45 -48.44 -79.65
CA TRP A 128 18.32 -49.28 -80.48
C TRP A 128 19.38 -50.09 -79.74
N VAL A 129 19.51 -49.93 -78.42
CA VAL A 129 20.35 -50.77 -77.57
C VAL A 129 19.49 -51.33 -76.43
N ASP A 130 19.66 -52.62 -76.18
CA ASP A 130 19.23 -53.36 -74.99
C ASP A 130 20.52 -53.97 -74.41
N ALA A 131 21.08 -53.36 -73.35
CA ALA A 131 22.42 -53.70 -72.86
C ALA A 131 22.48 -55.01 -72.06
N ASP A 132 21.38 -55.48 -71.48
CA ASP A 132 21.35 -56.65 -70.59
C ASP A 132 20.35 -57.76 -70.98
N GLY A 133 19.43 -57.48 -71.91
CA GLY A 133 18.60 -58.45 -72.63
C GLY A 133 17.19 -58.62 -72.08
N ASP A 134 16.61 -57.59 -71.47
CA ASP A 134 15.29 -57.65 -70.82
C ASP A 134 14.12 -57.23 -71.74
N GLY A 135 14.39 -56.45 -72.79
CA GLY A 135 13.41 -55.95 -73.76
C GLY A 135 12.93 -54.50 -73.54
N TYR A 136 13.62 -53.70 -72.73
CA TYR A 136 13.50 -52.23 -72.66
C TYR A 136 14.78 -51.55 -73.18
N GLY A 137 14.67 -50.29 -73.63
CA GLY A 137 15.72 -49.66 -74.44
C GLY A 137 16.57 -48.61 -73.69
N ASP A 138 17.90 -48.73 -73.80
CA ASP A 138 18.90 -47.88 -73.13
C ASP A 138 18.77 -46.36 -73.42
N ASN A 139 18.15 -45.96 -74.54
CA ASN A 139 18.16 -44.55 -74.93
C ASN A 139 17.17 -43.76 -74.07
N SER A 140 17.70 -43.04 -73.08
CA SER A 140 16.96 -42.22 -72.10
C SER A 140 16.09 -41.08 -72.67
N ASN A 141 15.89 -41.01 -73.99
CA ASN A 141 15.03 -40.05 -74.68
C ASN A 141 14.01 -40.74 -75.61
N GLY A 142 14.03 -42.08 -75.69
CA GLY A 142 13.09 -42.87 -76.47
C GLY A 142 11.79 -43.17 -75.73
N ASN A 143 10.91 -43.91 -76.40
CA ASN A 143 9.70 -44.45 -75.77
C ASN A 143 10.08 -45.56 -74.78
N ASP A 144 9.32 -45.68 -73.69
CA ASP A 144 9.45 -46.72 -72.66
C ASP A 144 10.91 -47.05 -72.30
N ALA A 145 11.73 -45.98 -72.15
CA ALA A 145 13.16 -46.08 -71.96
C ALA A 145 13.54 -46.69 -70.60
N ASP A 146 14.56 -47.54 -70.63
CA ASP A 146 15.05 -48.25 -69.46
C ASP A 146 15.70 -47.29 -68.44
N ALA A 147 15.23 -47.38 -67.20
CA ALA A 147 15.78 -46.66 -66.04
C ALA A 147 17.09 -47.28 -65.50
N PHE A 148 17.34 -48.59 -65.72
CA PHE A 148 18.50 -49.31 -65.21
C PHE A 148 19.24 -50.18 -66.27
N PRO A 149 19.90 -49.60 -67.32
CA PRO A 149 20.60 -50.33 -68.42
C PRO A 149 21.81 -51.21 -68.05
N SER A 150 21.62 -52.14 -67.11
CA SER A 150 22.58 -53.09 -66.54
C SER A 150 21.98 -54.05 -65.49
N ASP A 151 20.71 -53.90 -65.09
CA ASP A 151 19.95 -54.89 -64.30
C ASP A 151 18.67 -55.31 -65.04
N SER A 152 18.77 -56.43 -65.76
CA SER A 152 17.72 -57.10 -66.56
C SER A 152 16.49 -57.62 -65.77
N SER A 153 16.23 -57.02 -64.63
CA SER A 153 15.12 -57.28 -63.73
C SER A 153 14.42 -56.01 -63.25
N GLN A 154 14.93 -54.82 -63.60
CA GLN A 154 14.34 -53.52 -63.29
C GLN A 154 14.46 -52.62 -64.53
N TRP A 155 13.33 -52.17 -65.08
CA TRP A 155 13.30 -51.32 -66.29
C TRP A 155 12.61 -49.97 -66.09
N SER A 156 12.03 -49.74 -64.92
CA SER A 156 11.13 -48.61 -64.64
C SER A 156 11.38 -48.06 -63.24
N ASP A 157 11.41 -46.74 -63.15
CA ASP A 157 11.58 -45.91 -61.95
C ASP A 157 10.66 -44.69 -62.13
N ILE A 158 9.42 -44.79 -61.63
CA ILE A 158 8.34 -43.85 -61.99
C ILE A 158 8.54 -42.44 -61.41
N ASP A 159 9.20 -42.30 -60.26
CA ASP A 159 9.48 -41.00 -59.65
C ASP A 159 10.96 -40.57 -59.68
N GLY A 160 11.87 -41.47 -60.07
CA GLY A 160 13.28 -41.23 -60.37
C GLY A 160 14.21 -41.38 -59.17
N ASP A 161 13.89 -42.24 -58.20
CA ASP A 161 14.60 -42.31 -56.90
C ASP A 161 15.83 -43.23 -56.90
N GLY A 162 15.89 -44.18 -57.84
CA GLY A 162 16.95 -45.16 -57.97
C GLY A 162 16.64 -46.55 -57.40
N TYR A 163 15.42 -46.80 -56.93
CA TYR A 163 14.82 -48.12 -56.76
C TYR A 163 13.83 -48.38 -57.90
N GLY A 164 13.53 -49.64 -58.21
CA GLY A 164 12.81 -49.98 -59.44
C GLY A 164 11.43 -50.60 -59.23
N ASP A 165 10.46 -50.20 -60.05
CA ASP A 165 9.03 -50.50 -59.88
C ASP A 165 8.64 -51.99 -59.98
N ASN A 166 9.51 -52.87 -60.48
CA ASN A 166 9.24 -54.31 -60.60
C ASN A 166 9.49 -55.04 -59.26
N PRO A 167 8.47 -55.51 -58.53
CA PRO A 167 8.62 -56.14 -57.21
C PRO A 167 9.25 -57.55 -57.23
N ALA A 168 9.85 -57.95 -58.36
CA ALA A 168 10.51 -59.24 -58.57
C ALA A 168 11.99 -59.12 -58.98
N GLY A 169 12.53 -57.91 -59.19
CA GLY A 169 13.93 -57.69 -59.56
C GLY A 169 14.86 -57.42 -58.37
N THR A 170 15.96 -56.71 -58.59
CA THR A 170 16.92 -56.35 -57.53
C THR A 170 16.75 -54.90 -57.08
N THR A 171 16.78 -54.68 -55.75
CA THR A 171 16.40 -53.39 -55.13
C THR A 171 15.05 -52.87 -55.65
N PRO A 172 13.97 -53.67 -55.55
CA PRO A 172 12.64 -53.22 -55.92
C PRO A 172 12.16 -52.09 -55.00
N ASP A 173 11.33 -51.22 -55.54
CA ASP A 173 10.63 -50.19 -54.80
C ASP A 173 9.31 -50.73 -54.20
N ASP A 174 9.13 -50.57 -52.89
CA ASP A 174 7.88 -50.85 -52.17
C ASP A 174 6.87 -49.67 -52.28
N CYS A 175 7.32 -48.48 -52.67
CA CYS A 175 6.57 -47.24 -52.87
C CYS A 175 6.72 -46.57 -54.29
N PRO A 176 6.39 -47.23 -55.43
CA PRO A 176 6.60 -46.76 -56.83
C PRO A 176 5.97 -45.44 -57.33
N ASN A 177 5.52 -44.56 -56.44
CA ASN A 177 4.88 -43.28 -56.75
C ASN A 177 5.27 -42.19 -55.72
N THR A 178 6.41 -42.35 -55.03
CA THR A 178 6.88 -41.42 -54.00
C THR A 178 6.96 -40.01 -54.60
N PRO A 179 6.37 -38.97 -53.97
CA PRO A 179 6.40 -37.63 -54.56
C PRO A 179 7.84 -37.15 -54.74
N SER A 180 8.26 -36.74 -55.94
CA SER A 180 9.68 -36.39 -56.22
C SER A 180 10.26 -35.22 -55.41
N ASN A 181 9.45 -34.53 -54.60
CA ASN A 181 9.86 -33.55 -53.59
C ASN A 181 10.04 -34.13 -52.17
N ALA A 182 9.78 -35.42 -51.97
CA ALA A 182 9.78 -36.16 -50.72
C ALA A 182 11.03 -37.07 -50.70
N ARG A 183 12.20 -36.45 -50.50
CA ARG A 183 13.50 -37.14 -50.45
C ARG A 183 14.35 -36.61 -49.30
N PRO A 184 15.19 -37.45 -48.66
CA PRO A 184 15.55 -38.82 -49.05
C PRO A 184 14.50 -39.89 -48.70
N VAL A 185 14.49 -40.94 -49.50
CA VAL A 185 13.81 -42.23 -49.26
C VAL A 185 14.69 -43.16 -48.39
N ASP A 186 14.15 -44.32 -48.03
CA ASP A 186 14.82 -45.34 -47.20
C ASP A 186 15.63 -46.39 -48.03
N SER A 187 15.67 -47.66 -47.60
CA SER A 187 16.29 -48.77 -48.34
C SER A 187 15.37 -49.50 -49.33
N ASN A 188 14.10 -49.09 -49.39
CA ASN A 188 13.01 -49.76 -50.11
C ASN A 188 12.26 -48.78 -51.04
N GLY A 189 12.80 -47.59 -51.29
CA GLY A 189 12.19 -46.51 -52.09
C GLY A 189 11.10 -45.70 -51.39
N CYS A 190 10.74 -46.04 -50.15
CA CYS A 190 9.69 -45.33 -49.42
C CYS A 190 10.21 -44.05 -48.74
N HIS A 191 9.47 -42.94 -48.89
CA HIS A 191 9.66 -41.77 -48.03
C HIS A 191 9.00 -41.96 -46.67
N ILE A 192 9.50 -41.27 -45.65
CA ILE A 192 8.99 -41.33 -44.26
C ILE A 192 7.51 -40.92 -44.10
N SER A 193 6.92 -40.23 -45.10
CA SER A 193 5.48 -39.90 -45.14
C SER A 193 4.59 -40.99 -45.75
N GLU A 194 5.18 -42.12 -46.15
CA GLU A 194 4.51 -43.30 -46.72
C GLU A 194 4.80 -44.57 -45.90
N LEU A 195 5.62 -44.45 -44.86
CA LEU A 195 5.90 -45.47 -43.85
C LEU A 195 4.99 -45.28 -42.62
N ASP A 196 4.57 -46.40 -42.03
CA ASP A 196 3.85 -46.53 -40.76
C ASP A 196 4.53 -47.72 -40.05
N THR A 197 5.45 -47.44 -39.12
CA THR A 197 6.40 -48.43 -38.60
C THR A 197 5.78 -49.46 -37.62
N ASP A 198 4.59 -49.20 -37.08
CA ASP A 198 3.92 -50.08 -36.11
C ASP A 198 2.44 -50.44 -36.39
N ASP A 199 1.93 -50.08 -37.58
CA ASP A 199 0.57 -50.31 -38.08
C ASP A 199 -0.52 -49.57 -37.27
N ASP A 200 -0.23 -48.41 -36.65
CA ASP A 200 -1.21 -47.65 -35.86
C ASP A 200 -2.15 -46.76 -36.69
N GLY A 201 -1.75 -46.41 -37.91
CA GLY A 201 -2.50 -45.58 -38.86
C GLY A 201 -2.02 -44.13 -38.98
N VAL A 202 -0.90 -43.76 -38.34
CA VAL A 202 -0.22 -42.46 -38.48
C VAL A 202 1.18 -42.68 -39.07
N THR A 203 1.54 -41.87 -40.06
CA THR A 203 2.82 -42.05 -40.78
C THR A 203 4.02 -41.51 -39.98
N ASP A 204 5.17 -42.16 -40.15
CA ASP A 204 6.43 -41.90 -39.42
C ASP A 204 6.92 -40.43 -39.49
N ASP A 205 6.40 -39.61 -40.42
CA ASP A 205 6.74 -38.19 -40.57
C ASP A 205 5.93 -37.24 -39.66
N ILE A 206 4.78 -37.70 -39.16
CA ILE A 206 3.88 -36.96 -38.26
C ILE A 206 3.56 -37.70 -36.95
N ASP A 207 3.93 -38.98 -36.83
CA ASP A 207 3.87 -39.72 -35.58
C ASP A 207 4.87 -39.17 -34.54
N ILE A 208 4.41 -39.14 -33.28
CA ILE A 208 5.18 -38.70 -32.11
C ILE A 208 5.56 -39.91 -31.23
N CYS A 209 4.99 -41.09 -31.49
CA CYS A 209 4.96 -42.25 -30.61
C CYS A 209 5.29 -43.59 -31.31
N PRO A 210 6.49 -43.80 -31.92
CA PRO A 210 6.74 -44.83 -32.95
C PRO A 210 6.83 -46.30 -32.50
N GLN A 211 6.17 -46.65 -31.39
CA GLN A 211 5.92 -48.00 -30.88
C GLN A 211 4.56 -48.04 -30.14
N THR A 212 3.48 -47.63 -30.81
CA THR A 212 2.11 -47.65 -30.31
C THR A 212 1.63 -49.07 -30.01
N PRO A 213 1.09 -49.36 -28.80
CA PRO A 213 0.58 -50.68 -28.47
C PRO A 213 -0.66 -51.05 -29.29
N SER A 214 -0.53 -52.00 -30.22
CA SER A 214 -1.60 -52.50 -31.12
C SER A 214 -2.81 -53.20 -30.45
N ALA A 215 -2.95 -53.05 -29.13
CA ALA A 215 -4.16 -53.39 -28.36
C ALA A 215 -5.01 -52.16 -27.99
N GLU A 216 -4.45 -50.96 -28.15
CA GLU A 216 -5.10 -49.66 -27.99
C GLU A 216 -5.32 -49.02 -29.36
N VAL A 217 -5.74 -47.75 -29.40
CA VAL A 217 -6.03 -47.03 -30.66
C VAL A 217 -5.30 -45.70 -30.61
N ALA A 218 -4.52 -45.42 -31.65
CA ALA A 218 -3.85 -44.16 -31.88
C ALA A 218 -4.82 -42.97 -31.94
N ASP A 219 -4.32 -41.77 -31.67
CA ASP A 219 -5.00 -40.53 -32.07
C ASP A 219 -4.31 -39.85 -33.27
N GLY A 220 -4.49 -38.55 -33.44
CA GLY A 220 -3.97 -37.81 -34.59
C GLY A 220 -2.44 -37.65 -34.63
N THR A 221 -1.72 -38.11 -33.62
CA THR A 221 -0.24 -38.10 -33.54
C THR A 221 0.34 -39.47 -33.13
N GLY A 222 -0.35 -40.56 -33.48
CA GLY A 222 -0.01 -41.97 -33.18
C GLY A 222 -0.22 -42.38 -31.73
N CYS A 223 0.19 -41.53 -30.78
CA CYS A 223 0.16 -41.82 -29.34
C CYS A 223 -1.18 -42.39 -28.82
N SER A 224 -1.15 -43.64 -28.35
CA SER A 224 -2.29 -44.25 -27.65
C SER A 224 -2.57 -43.60 -26.28
N PRO A 225 -3.76 -43.84 -25.69
CA PRO A 225 -4.09 -43.38 -24.33
C PRO A 225 -3.14 -43.85 -23.21
N SER A 226 -2.28 -44.86 -23.45
CA SER A 226 -1.22 -45.28 -22.52
C SER A 226 0.18 -44.74 -22.86
N GLN A 227 0.30 -43.89 -23.86
CA GLN A 227 1.53 -43.17 -24.22
C GLN A 227 1.48 -41.68 -23.94
N ARG A 228 0.30 -41.04 -24.10
CA ARG A 228 0.13 -39.59 -23.99
C ARG A 228 0.37 -39.05 -22.58
N ASP A 229 0.76 -37.78 -22.59
CA ASP A 229 1.14 -36.89 -21.50
C ASP A 229 0.75 -35.50 -22.05
N THR A 230 -0.37 -34.95 -21.58
CA THR A 230 -1.11 -33.87 -22.27
C THR A 230 -0.57 -32.46 -21.97
N ASP A 231 0.07 -32.27 -20.81
CA ASP A 231 0.66 -31.01 -20.36
C ASP A 231 2.21 -31.03 -20.32
N GLY A 232 2.82 -32.22 -20.43
CA GLY A 232 4.25 -32.42 -20.53
C GLY A 232 4.96 -32.57 -19.18
N ASP A 233 4.24 -32.93 -18.10
CA ASP A 233 4.81 -33.03 -16.75
C ASP A 233 5.65 -34.30 -16.51
N GLY A 234 5.47 -35.35 -17.33
CA GLY A 234 6.15 -36.64 -17.27
C GLY A 234 5.30 -37.80 -16.72
N ILE A 235 4.10 -37.52 -16.24
CA ILE A 235 3.04 -38.48 -15.89
C ILE A 235 2.06 -38.57 -17.07
N LYS A 236 1.48 -39.75 -17.26
CA LYS A 236 0.67 -40.05 -18.45
C LYS A 236 -0.81 -39.85 -18.20
N ASP A 237 -1.57 -39.45 -19.22
CA ASP A 237 -3.04 -39.27 -19.25
C ASP A 237 -3.86 -40.32 -18.44
N ASN A 238 -3.36 -41.56 -18.37
CA ASN A 238 -4.04 -42.71 -17.76
C ASN A 238 -3.57 -43.07 -16.33
N LEU A 239 -2.62 -42.31 -15.79
CA LEU A 239 -2.07 -42.40 -14.43
C LEU A 239 -2.15 -41.07 -13.68
N ASP A 240 -2.12 -39.97 -14.43
CA ASP A 240 -2.27 -38.59 -14.01
C ASP A 240 -3.68 -38.30 -13.43
N GLN A 241 -3.72 -37.56 -12.32
CA GLN A 241 -4.92 -37.10 -11.62
C GLN A 241 -5.21 -35.60 -11.82
N CYS A 242 -4.28 -34.86 -12.43
CA CYS A 242 -4.23 -33.40 -12.54
C CYS A 242 -3.92 -32.91 -14.00
N PRO A 243 -4.74 -33.21 -15.04
CA PRO A 243 -4.36 -33.12 -16.46
C PRO A 243 -4.34 -31.69 -17.05
N GLY A 244 -3.48 -30.85 -16.50
CA GLY A 244 -3.25 -29.45 -16.84
C GLY A 244 -2.19 -28.81 -15.95
N THR A 245 -1.23 -29.60 -15.46
CA THR A 245 -0.14 -29.18 -14.59
C THR A 245 0.76 -28.18 -15.32
N PRO A 246 0.98 -26.96 -14.77
CA PRO A 246 1.79 -25.96 -15.44
C PRO A 246 3.23 -26.48 -15.62
N SER A 247 3.76 -26.49 -16.84
CA SER A 247 5.10 -27.02 -17.17
C SER A 247 6.29 -26.23 -16.56
N ASN A 248 6.01 -25.31 -15.63
CA ASN A 248 6.97 -24.63 -14.75
C ASN A 248 7.06 -25.26 -13.35
N ASP A 249 6.06 -26.03 -12.94
CA ASP A 249 6.03 -26.72 -11.65
C ASP A 249 6.72 -28.09 -11.75
N LEU A 250 7.07 -28.64 -10.59
CA LEU A 250 7.52 -30.03 -10.49
C LEU A 250 6.32 -30.87 -10.05
N ALA A 251 5.78 -31.65 -10.98
CA ALA A 251 4.76 -32.64 -10.69
C ALA A 251 5.25 -33.71 -9.71
N ASP A 252 4.31 -34.30 -8.99
CA ASP A 252 4.57 -35.31 -7.96
C ASP A 252 4.51 -36.75 -8.53
N GLN A 253 3.94 -37.73 -7.82
CA GLN A 253 3.73 -39.09 -8.35
C GLN A 253 2.33 -39.31 -8.94
N ASP A 254 1.40 -38.40 -8.69
CA ASP A 254 0.00 -38.46 -9.13
C ASP A 254 -0.30 -37.43 -10.25
N GLY A 255 0.72 -36.72 -10.74
CA GLY A 255 0.63 -35.74 -11.84
C GLY A 255 0.28 -34.32 -11.41
N CYS A 256 0.33 -34.02 -10.11
CA CYS A 256 -0.10 -32.72 -9.59
C CYS A 256 1.11 -31.82 -9.30
N GLY A 257 1.12 -30.61 -9.88
CA GLY A 257 2.05 -29.55 -9.52
C GLY A 257 1.74 -28.96 -8.13
N GLN A 258 2.72 -28.26 -7.53
CA GLN A 258 2.56 -27.67 -6.19
C GLN A 258 1.40 -26.65 -6.13
N SER A 259 1.10 -25.99 -7.26
CA SER A 259 -0.03 -25.06 -7.43
C SER A 259 -1.40 -25.72 -7.66
N GLN A 260 -1.49 -27.05 -7.54
CA GLN A 260 -2.73 -27.85 -7.68
C GLN A 260 -2.98 -28.79 -6.49
N ILE A 261 -2.07 -28.81 -5.52
CA ILE A 261 -2.21 -29.60 -4.29
C ILE A 261 -2.80 -28.70 -3.20
N ASP A 262 -3.85 -29.19 -2.55
CA ASP A 262 -4.54 -28.63 -1.39
C ASP A 262 -4.51 -29.75 -0.34
N ASP A 263 -3.57 -29.66 0.63
CA ASP A 263 -3.23 -30.76 1.54
C ASP A 263 -4.25 -30.97 2.69
N ASP A 264 -5.04 -29.94 3.06
CA ASP A 264 -6.05 -30.02 4.13
C ASP A 264 -7.51 -29.94 3.64
N GLY A 265 -7.73 -29.43 2.43
CA GLY A 265 -9.02 -29.41 1.74
C GLY A 265 -9.87 -28.16 1.98
N ASP A 266 -9.28 -27.02 2.34
CA ASP A 266 -10.01 -25.76 2.55
C ASP A 266 -10.45 -25.05 1.25
N GLY A 267 -9.76 -25.34 0.13
CA GLY A 267 -10.01 -24.76 -1.20
C GLY A 267 -8.97 -23.74 -1.69
N VAL A 268 -7.91 -23.48 -0.94
CA VAL A 268 -6.71 -22.72 -1.35
C VAL A 268 -5.54 -23.69 -1.58
N MET A 269 -4.79 -23.48 -2.66
CA MET A 269 -3.68 -24.37 -3.02
C MET A 269 -2.42 -24.05 -2.20
N ASN A 270 -1.62 -25.07 -1.90
CA ASN A 270 -0.40 -25.04 -1.08
C ASN A 270 0.67 -23.99 -1.49
N ASP A 271 0.60 -23.40 -2.69
CA ASP A 271 1.50 -22.35 -3.15
C ASP A 271 1.00 -20.92 -2.85
N ALA A 272 -0.30 -20.77 -2.59
CA ALA A 272 -0.98 -19.53 -2.20
C ALA A 272 -1.45 -19.53 -0.73
N ASP A 273 -1.53 -20.70 -0.12
CA ASP A 273 -1.90 -20.94 1.28
C ASP A 273 -0.76 -20.56 2.26
N ASN A 274 -1.11 -19.82 3.31
CA ASN A 274 -0.24 -19.43 4.42
C ASN A 274 -0.52 -20.21 5.71
N CYS A 275 -1.54 -21.08 5.72
CA CYS A 275 -2.15 -21.73 6.86
C CYS A 275 -2.34 -23.26 6.67
N PRO A 276 -1.28 -24.07 6.39
CA PRO A 276 -1.38 -25.40 5.75
C PRO A 276 -1.79 -26.57 6.68
N SER A 277 -2.77 -26.33 7.53
CA SER A 277 -3.41 -27.26 8.46
C SER A 277 -4.73 -26.69 9.00
N THR A 278 -5.52 -26.03 8.14
CA THR A 278 -6.86 -25.53 8.46
C THR A 278 -7.83 -26.67 8.73
N ASP A 279 -8.72 -26.50 9.73
CA ASP A 279 -9.70 -27.53 10.08
C ASP A 279 -10.78 -27.65 8.99
N ALA A 280 -10.83 -28.80 8.31
CA ALA A 280 -11.65 -29.02 7.11
C ALA A 280 -13.13 -28.67 7.28
N GLY A 281 -13.62 -27.71 6.48
CA GLY A 281 -15.01 -27.24 6.47
C GLY A 281 -15.26 -25.93 7.22
N LEU A 282 -14.21 -25.25 7.68
CA LEU A 282 -14.25 -23.83 8.02
C LEU A 282 -14.41 -22.96 6.76
N VAL A 283 -14.54 -21.64 6.94
CA VAL A 283 -14.52 -20.66 5.83
C VAL A 283 -13.22 -19.88 5.95
N VAL A 284 -12.43 -19.90 4.89
CA VAL A 284 -11.11 -19.26 4.81
C VAL A 284 -11.13 -17.98 3.99
N ASP A 285 -10.07 -17.20 4.12
CA ASP A 285 -9.81 -16.03 3.31
C ASP A 285 -9.15 -16.39 1.95
N SER A 286 -8.45 -15.45 1.32
CA SER A 286 -7.73 -15.70 0.05
C SER A 286 -6.37 -16.39 0.21
N PHE A 287 -6.00 -16.78 1.43
CA PHE A 287 -4.67 -17.30 1.81
C PHE A 287 -4.75 -18.58 2.67
N GLY A 288 -5.88 -19.29 2.62
CA GLY A 288 -6.13 -20.54 3.38
C GLY A 288 -6.33 -20.33 4.88
N CYS A 289 -6.40 -19.09 5.36
CA CYS A 289 -6.51 -18.82 6.78
C CYS A 289 -7.98 -18.66 7.19
N ALA A 290 -8.47 -19.57 8.05
CA ALA A 290 -9.73 -19.40 8.76
C ALA A 290 -9.60 -18.29 9.83
N SER A 291 -10.72 -17.69 10.24
CA SER A 291 -10.72 -16.58 11.22
C SER A 291 -10.06 -16.94 12.57
N ASN A 292 -10.10 -18.22 12.98
CA ASN A 292 -9.44 -18.73 14.18
C ASN A 292 -7.93 -19.07 13.99
N GLN A 293 -7.35 -18.65 12.86
CA GLN A 293 -5.92 -18.76 12.51
C GLN A 293 -5.33 -17.40 12.11
N LEU A 294 -6.17 -16.37 11.99
CA LEU A 294 -5.78 -14.99 11.75
C LEU A 294 -5.66 -14.23 13.09
N ASP A 295 -4.66 -13.36 13.16
CA ASP A 295 -4.39 -12.41 14.26
C ASP A 295 -3.88 -11.13 13.57
N SER A 296 -4.80 -10.20 13.30
CA SER A 296 -4.61 -9.08 12.38
C SER A 296 -3.67 -7.99 12.90
N ASP A 297 -3.55 -7.82 14.22
CA ASP A 297 -2.68 -6.79 14.84
C ASP A 297 -1.48 -7.36 15.64
N ASN A 298 -1.47 -8.68 15.85
CA ASN A 298 -0.44 -9.51 16.50
C ASN A 298 -0.37 -9.37 18.03
N ASP A 299 -1.50 -9.06 18.70
CA ASP A 299 -1.59 -9.07 20.18
C ASP A 299 -1.61 -10.48 20.82
N GLY A 300 -1.98 -11.50 20.04
CA GLY A 300 -2.07 -12.90 20.47
C GLY A 300 -3.49 -13.45 20.67
N VAL A 301 -4.53 -12.68 20.36
CA VAL A 301 -5.94 -13.10 20.24
C VAL A 301 -6.31 -13.20 18.76
N THR A 302 -7.17 -14.17 18.38
CA THR A 302 -7.51 -14.41 16.97
C THR A 302 -8.74 -13.63 16.51
N ASP A 303 -8.79 -13.25 15.23
CA ASP A 303 -9.82 -12.42 14.58
C ASP A 303 -11.27 -12.94 14.73
N ASP A 304 -11.47 -14.20 15.14
CA ASP A 304 -12.79 -14.79 15.42
C ASP A 304 -13.33 -14.50 16.83
N ILE A 305 -12.47 -14.05 17.75
CA ILE A 305 -12.78 -13.75 19.16
C ILE A 305 -12.27 -12.37 19.62
N ASP A 306 -11.32 -11.76 18.91
CA ASP A 306 -10.90 -10.38 19.13
C ASP A 306 -12.04 -9.38 18.87
N GLN A 307 -12.28 -8.48 19.83
CA GLN A 307 -13.26 -7.40 19.74
C GLN A 307 -12.62 -6.03 19.42
N CYS A 308 -11.28 -5.95 19.43
CA CYS A 308 -10.52 -4.71 19.53
C CYS A 308 -9.60 -4.37 18.32
N VAL A 309 -9.37 -5.29 17.37
CA VAL A 309 -8.97 -5.18 15.93
C VAL A 309 -7.82 -4.26 15.49
N ALA A 310 -7.21 -3.53 16.42
CA ALA A 310 -6.14 -2.56 16.21
C ALA A 310 -5.39 -2.29 17.53
N THR A 311 -5.36 -3.28 18.41
CA THR A 311 -4.54 -3.30 19.62
C THR A 311 -3.05 -3.30 19.23
N SER A 312 -2.18 -2.91 20.16
CA SER A 312 -0.74 -3.04 19.93
C SER A 312 -0.28 -4.44 20.31
N SER A 313 0.40 -5.12 19.40
CA SER A 313 1.25 -6.32 19.60
C SER A 313 2.37 -6.24 20.67
N SER A 314 2.33 -5.21 21.52
CA SER A 314 3.18 -5.05 22.71
C SER A 314 2.41 -4.65 23.97
N ALA A 315 1.09 -4.53 23.89
CA ALA A 315 0.19 -4.35 25.02
C ALA A 315 0.05 -5.66 25.82
N VAL A 316 -0.67 -5.57 26.95
CA VAL A 316 -1.24 -6.74 27.61
C VAL A 316 -2.73 -6.65 27.42
N VAL A 317 -3.32 -7.69 26.85
CA VAL A 317 -4.75 -7.79 26.51
C VAL A 317 -5.42 -8.84 27.38
N ASP A 318 -6.74 -8.81 27.41
CA ASP A 318 -7.57 -9.82 28.08
C ASP A 318 -8.07 -10.89 27.09
N GLU A 319 -9.08 -11.66 27.49
CA GLU A 319 -9.62 -12.75 26.67
C GLU A 319 -10.42 -12.28 25.43
N ASP A 320 -10.67 -10.97 25.27
CA ASP A 320 -11.43 -10.35 24.17
C ASP A 320 -10.55 -9.48 23.24
N GLY A 321 -9.21 -9.56 23.34
CA GLY A 321 -8.26 -8.77 22.54
C GLY A 321 -8.09 -7.31 22.98
N CYS A 322 -8.74 -6.91 24.08
CA CYS A 322 -8.79 -5.51 24.47
C CYS A 322 -7.72 -5.16 25.52
N ALA A 323 -6.79 -4.28 25.13
CA ALA A 323 -5.92 -3.61 26.10
C ALA A 323 -6.72 -2.65 27.00
N ASP A 324 -6.26 -2.44 28.24
CA ASP A 324 -6.90 -1.53 29.20
C ASP A 324 -7.07 -0.07 28.72
N SER A 325 -6.39 0.34 27.64
CA SER A 325 -6.52 1.67 27.02
C SER A 325 -7.53 1.75 25.85
N GLN A 326 -8.24 0.65 25.56
CA GLN A 326 -9.26 0.54 24.51
C GLN A 326 -10.67 0.25 25.05
N LYS A 327 -10.80 0.04 26.36
CA LYS A 327 -12.06 -0.23 27.05
C LYS A 327 -12.83 1.06 27.27
N ASP A 328 -14.15 0.97 27.18
CA ASP A 328 -15.15 2.04 27.28
C ASP A 328 -16.33 1.39 28.04
N THR A 329 -16.46 1.68 29.33
CA THR A 329 -17.29 0.87 30.25
C THR A 329 -18.80 1.11 30.08
N ASP A 330 -19.20 2.27 29.56
CA ASP A 330 -20.59 2.74 29.41
C ASP A 330 -21.03 3.00 27.95
N ASP A 331 -20.19 2.63 26.95
CA ASP A 331 -20.45 2.68 25.50
C ASP A 331 -20.64 4.12 24.93
N GLU A 332 -20.04 5.14 25.55
CA GLU A 332 -20.27 6.55 25.16
C GLU A 332 -19.20 7.17 24.23
N GLY A 333 -18.10 6.46 23.96
CA GLY A 333 -17.05 6.88 23.03
C GLY A 333 -15.86 7.59 23.69
N LEU A 334 -15.70 7.42 25.00
CA LEU A 334 -14.53 7.84 25.78
C LEU A 334 -14.02 6.65 26.57
N THR A 335 -12.78 6.25 26.29
CA THR A 335 -12.18 5.08 26.94
C THR A 335 -11.85 5.34 28.41
N ASP A 336 -11.86 4.28 29.23
CA ASP A 336 -11.67 4.28 30.70
C ASP A 336 -10.44 5.06 31.20
N ASP A 337 -9.39 5.20 30.37
CA ASP A 337 -8.16 5.94 30.68
C ASP A 337 -8.26 7.47 30.48
N LYS A 338 -9.38 7.95 29.91
CA LYS A 338 -9.63 9.36 29.54
C LYS A 338 -10.93 9.91 30.14
N ASP A 339 -11.91 9.04 30.36
CA ASP A 339 -13.13 9.37 31.10
C ASP A 339 -12.84 9.68 32.59
N GLN A 340 -13.71 10.50 33.19
CA GLN A 340 -13.71 10.89 34.60
C GLN A 340 -15.01 10.50 35.33
N CYS A 341 -16.00 9.90 34.64
CA CYS A 341 -17.32 9.56 35.16
C CYS A 341 -17.81 8.15 34.71
N PRO A 342 -17.12 7.02 35.07
CA PRO A 342 -17.23 5.71 34.38
C PRO A 342 -18.48 4.85 34.70
N ASP A 343 -19.60 5.51 34.99
CA ASP A 343 -20.93 4.94 35.27
C ASP A 343 -22.00 5.90 34.69
N SER A 344 -21.74 6.51 33.52
CA SER A 344 -22.63 7.47 32.85
C SER A 344 -23.85 6.78 32.21
N ASP A 345 -25.00 7.45 32.23
CA ASP A 345 -26.20 6.95 31.55
C ASP A 345 -26.11 7.29 30.06
N SER A 346 -25.82 6.28 29.23
CA SER A 346 -25.65 6.41 27.77
C SER A 346 -26.92 6.82 26.99
N SER A 347 -27.99 7.23 27.68
CA SER A 347 -29.12 7.97 27.10
C SER A 347 -29.06 9.50 27.29
N GLU A 348 -28.15 10.01 28.12
CA GLU A 348 -27.82 11.44 28.23
C GLU A 348 -26.69 11.85 27.27
N THR A 349 -26.27 13.11 27.27
CA THR A 349 -25.13 13.59 26.47
C THR A 349 -24.04 14.15 27.36
N VAL A 350 -22.91 13.46 27.38
CA VAL A 350 -21.71 13.83 28.14
C VAL A 350 -20.92 14.99 27.52
N ASP A 351 -20.01 15.57 28.30
CA ASP A 351 -19.00 16.49 27.78
C ASP A 351 -17.65 15.83 27.51
N ILE A 352 -16.62 16.64 27.25
CA ILE A 352 -15.26 16.18 26.86
C ILE A 352 -14.53 15.37 27.95
N ASN A 353 -15.09 15.25 29.14
CA ASN A 353 -14.58 14.46 30.27
C ASN A 353 -15.44 13.22 30.59
N GLY A 354 -16.46 12.90 29.79
CA GLY A 354 -17.39 11.77 29.98
C GLY A 354 -18.43 11.95 31.09
N CYS A 355 -18.59 13.18 31.60
CA CYS A 355 -19.61 13.49 32.59
C CYS A 355 -20.87 14.10 31.93
N ALA A 356 -22.03 13.49 32.18
CA ALA A 356 -23.35 14.00 31.83
C ALA A 356 -23.74 15.19 32.73
N ASP A 357 -24.68 16.01 32.28
CA ASP A 357 -25.14 17.18 33.04
C ASP A 357 -25.78 16.81 34.40
N SER A 358 -26.23 15.56 34.58
CA SER A 358 -26.76 15.02 35.83
C SER A 358 -25.69 14.67 36.89
N GLN A 359 -24.43 14.48 36.50
CA GLN A 359 -23.31 14.14 37.39
C GLN A 359 -22.44 15.35 37.78
N LYS A 360 -22.72 16.55 37.25
CA LYS A 360 -21.88 17.74 37.46
C LYS A 360 -22.17 18.42 38.80
N ASP A 361 -21.12 18.61 39.58
CA ASP A 361 -21.09 19.30 40.88
C ASP A 361 -19.93 20.32 40.78
N SER A 362 -20.26 21.58 40.47
CA SER A 362 -19.30 22.61 40.06
C SER A 362 -18.47 23.21 41.21
N ASP A 363 -18.90 23.05 42.47
CA ASP A 363 -18.18 23.56 43.66
C ASP A 363 -17.80 22.47 44.68
N MET A 364 -18.23 21.23 44.45
CA MET A 364 -17.94 20.01 45.21
C MET A 364 -18.64 19.97 46.58
N ASP A 365 -19.85 20.52 46.67
CA ASP A 365 -20.66 20.53 47.91
C ASP A 365 -21.50 19.25 48.14
N SER A 366 -21.53 18.35 47.16
CA SER A 366 -22.33 17.10 47.09
C SER A 366 -23.80 17.25 46.67
N VAL A 367 -24.21 18.39 46.13
CA VAL A 367 -25.43 18.59 45.34
C VAL A 367 -25.03 18.91 43.90
N ASN A 368 -25.74 18.36 42.90
CA ASN A 368 -25.41 18.61 41.50
C ASN A 368 -25.93 19.99 41.02
N ASP A 369 -25.34 20.50 39.94
CA ASP A 369 -25.65 21.80 39.30
C ASP A 369 -27.12 21.96 38.88
N ALA A 370 -27.90 20.87 38.88
CA ALA A 370 -29.32 20.84 38.51
C ALA A 370 -30.27 20.98 39.71
N ASP A 371 -29.88 20.51 40.90
CA ASP A 371 -30.66 20.60 42.15
C ASP A 371 -30.11 21.65 43.14
N ASP A 372 -28.89 22.17 42.94
CA ASP A 372 -28.29 23.26 43.72
C ASP A 372 -29.00 24.62 43.55
N ASN A 373 -29.10 25.37 44.65
CA ASN A 373 -29.72 26.69 44.75
C ASN A 373 -28.76 27.79 45.24
N CYS A 374 -27.53 27.46 45.67
CA CYS A 374 -26.51 28.42 46.10
C CYS A 374 -25.12 28.24 45.44
N PRO A 375 -25.00 28.27 44.09
CA PRO A 375 -23.73 27.97 43.41
C PRO A 375 -22.51 28.74 43.93
N GLY A 376 -21.47 27.99 44.28
CA GLY A 376 -20.24 28.48 44.92
C GLY A 376 -20.20 28.23 46.43
N THR A 377 -20.85 27.18 46.94
CA THR A 377 -20.76 26.73 48.33
C THR A 377 -19.32 26.36 48.66
N PRO A 378 -18.70 26.98 49.70
CA PRO A 378 -17.32 26.65 50.04
C PRO A 378 -17.25 25.25 50.65
N GLY A 379 -16.65 24.27 49.95
CA GLY A 379 -16.47 22.86 50.38
C GLY A 379 -15.63 22.60 51.65
N ILE A 380 -15.47 23.60 52.52
CA ILE A 380 -15.07 23.46 53.93
C ILE A 380 -16.29 23.53 54.89
N GLU A 381 -17.41 24.09 54.42
CA GLU A 381 -18.70 24.10 55.09
C GLU A 381 -19.57 22.95 54.56
N VAL A 382 -20.57 22.55 55.34
CA VAL A 382 -21.49 21.46 54.96
C VAL A 382 -22.75 22.06 54.36
N ALA A 383 -22.98 21.78 53.08
CA ALA A 383 -24.23 22.07 52.39
C ALA A 383 -25.43 21.33 53.01
N ASP A 384 -26.64 21.83 52.76
CA ASP A 384 -27.85 21.04 52.95
C ASP A 384 -28.41 20.54 51.61
N VAL A 385 -29.59 19.92 51.64
CA VAL A 385 -30.26 19.29 50.49
C VAL A 385 -30.67 20.28 49.36
N LEU A 386 -30.28 21.55 49.46
CA LEU A 386 -30.49 22.58 48.45
C LEU A 386 -29.16 23.17 47.94
N GLY A 387 -28.01 22.59 48.30
CA GLY A 387 -26.67 23.08 47.95
C GLY A 387 -26.25 24.34 48.70
N CYS A 388 -26.80 24.58 49.90
CA CYS A 388 -26.62 25.87 50.60
C CYS A 388 -26.06 25.70 52.02
N SER A 389 -24.86 26.22 52.29
CA SER A 389 -24.24 26.23 53.62
C SER A 389 -24.83 27.30 54.58
N PRO A 390 -24.51 27.27 55.89
CA PRO A 390 -24.93 28.31 56.83
C PRO A 390 -24.37 29.70 56.53
N SER A 391 -23.20 29.84 55.87
CA SER A 391 -22.65 31.16 55.53
C SER A 391 -23.38 31.86 54.38
N GLN A 392 -24.14 31.12 53.57
CA GLN A 392 -24.98 31.64 52.48
C GLN A 392 -26.43 31.91 52.90
N LYS A 393 -26.79 31.63 54.17
CA LYS A 393 -28.15 31.76 54.71
C LYS A 393 -28.24 32.81 55.80
N ASP A 394 -29.34 33.55 55.79
CA ASP A 394 -29.81 34.49 56.81
C ASP A 394 -31.26 34.06 57.08
N THR A 395 -31.68 33.96 58.35
CA THR A 395 -32.94 33.26 58.74
C THR A 395 -34.07 34.21 59.14
N ASP A 396 -33.73 35.40 59.62
CA ASP A 396 -34.65 36.46 60.05
C ASP A 396 -34.45 37.79 59.31
N ASP A 397 -33.60 37.79 58.26
CA ASP A 397 -33.30 38.90 57.34
C ASP A 397 -32.64 40.11 58.06
N ASP A 398 -31.85 39.87 59.11
CA ASP A 398 -31.20 40.91 59.92
C ASP A 398 -29.93 41.50 59.28
N GLY A 399 -29.30 40.76 58.35
CA GLY A 399 -28.07 41.12 57.64
C GLY A 399 -26.80 40.41 58.12
N VAL A 400 -26.91 39.45 59.03
CA VAL A 400 -25.85 38.55 59.53
C VAL A 400 -26.20 37.11 59.16
N ASN A 401 -25.25 36.36 58.62
CA ASN A 401 -25.54 34.98 58.22
C ASN A 401 -25.58 34.01 59.41
N ASN A 402 -26.28 32.89 59.25
CA ASN A 402 -26.47 31.82 60.23
C ASN A 402 -25.16 31.21 60.78
N ALA A 403 -24.02 31.51 60.17
CA ALA A 403 -22.69 31.08 60.61
C ALA A 403 -22.01 32.07 61.59
N LEU A 404 -22.50 33.30 61.68
CA LEU A 404 -21.94 34.40 62.48
C LEU A 404 -22.96 35.06 63.43
N ASP A 405 -24.23 34.71 63.30
CA ASP A 405 -25.33 35.19 64.12
C ASP A 405 -25.50 34.35 65.41
N ASP A 406 -25.48 35.03 66.56
CA ASP A 406 -25.72 34.45 67.90
C ASP A 406 -27.21 34.59 68.35
N CYS A 407 -28.03 35.36 67.61
CA CYS A 407 -29.42 35.72 67.94
C CYS A 407 -30.42 35.44 66.78
N PRO A 408 -30.58 34.18 66.31
CA PRO A 408 -31.30 33.79 65.07
C PRO A 408 -32.83 33.88 65.08
N GLN A 409 -33.41 34.77 65.89
CA GLN A 409 -34.83 35.15 65.87
C GLN A 409 -35.01 36.66 66.21
N THR A 410 -34.01 37.50 65.91
CA THR A 410 -34.09 38.95 66.07
C THR A 410 -35.16 39.52 65.12
N ILE A 411 -35.87 40.57 65.58
CA ILE A 411 -37.00 41.13 64.81
C ILE A 411 -36.49 41.96 63.61
N ASP A 412 -36.88 41.55 62.39
CA ASP A 412 -36.77 42.28 61.10
C ASP A 412 -36.73 43.82 61.27
N GLY A 413 -35.64 44.42 60.79
CA GLY A 413 -35.40 45.86 60.82
C GLY A 413 -34.91 46.42 62.15
N ALA A 414 -34.63 45.58 63.16
CA ALA A 414 -33.89 46.00 64.35
C ALA A 414 -32.43 46.36 64.00
N PRO A 415 -31.82 47.36 64.68
CA PRO A 415 -30.39 47.64 64.54
C PRO A 415 -29.57 46.67 65.40
N VAL A 416 -28.83 45.80 64.73
CA VAL A 416 -28.06 44.68 65.31
C VAL A 416 -26.58 45.00 65.50
N ASN A 417 -25.87 44.15 66.26
CA ASN A 417 -24.42 44.18 66.35
C ASN A 417 -23.78 43.26 65.29
N SER A 418 -22.47 42.99 65.37
CA SER A 418 -21.75 42.11 64.44
C SER A 418 -21.94 40.60 64.72
N ALA A 419 -22.99 40.22 65.44
CA ALA A 419 -23.35 38.85 65.82
C ALA A 419 -24.89 38.69 65.93
N GLY A 420 -25.63 39.45 65.11
CA GLY A 420 -27.11 39.51 65.04
C GLY A 420 -27.84 40.12 66.26
N CYS A 421 -27.23 40.11 67.44
CA CYS A 421 -27.92 40.52 68.65
C CYS A 421 -28.24 42.04 68.74
N ALA A 422 -29.52 42.37 68.62
CA ALA A 422 -30.07 43.70 68.89
C ALA A 422 -29.93 44.12 70.36
N ASN A 423 -29.99 45.43 70.64
CA ASN A 423 -29.78 45.96 72.00
C ASN A 423 -30.71 45.36 73.07
N TYR A 424 -31.97 45.05 72.75
CA TYR A 424 -32.93 44.46 73.69
C TYR A 424 -32.70 42.96 73.95
N GLU A 425 -31.61 42.41 73.44
CA GLU A 425 -31.25 40.99 73.49
C GLU A 425 -29.91 40.73 74.18
N ARG A 426 -29.11 41.80 74.39
CA ARG A 426 -27.80 41.77 75.04
C ARG A 426 -27.86 42.14 76.53
N ASP A 427 -26.83 41.70 77.23
CA ASP A 427 -26.46 41.98 78.61
C ASP A 427 -24.92 42.07 78.59
N THR A 428 -24.38 43.30 78.60
CA THR A 428 -22.98 43.58 78.23
C THR A 428 -21.97 43.36 79.36
N ASP A 429 -22.35 43.55 80.63
CA ASP A 429 -21.48 43.27 81.78
C ASP A 429 -21.82 41.94 82.49
N GLY A 430 -22.96 41.33 82.18
CA GLY A 430 -23.38 40.01 82.62
C GLY A 430 -24.11 40.00 83.97
N ASP A 431 -24.62 41.15 84.43
CA ASP A 431 -25.26 41.26 85.75
C ASP A 431 -26.68 40.65 85.84
N GLY A 432 -27.31 40.42 84.68
CA GLY A 432 -28.67 39.88 84.54
C GLY A 432 -29.74 40.89 84.12
N VAL A 433 -29.40 42.17 83.95
CA VAL A 433 -30.23 43.22 83.36
C VAL A 433 -29.76 43.51 81.93
N LYS A 434 -30.69 43.77 81.00
CA LYS A 434 -30.35 43.96 79.58
C LYS A 434 -29.91 45.39 79.26
N ASP A 435 -29.03 45.55 78.27
CA ASP A 435 -28.49 46.82 77.76
C ASP A 435 -29.55 47.94 77.57
N ASP A 436 -30.79 47.60 77.23
CA ASP A 436 -31.88 48.55 76.95
C ASP A 436 -32.70 48.95 78.19
N THR A 437 -32.47 48.28 79.33
CA THR A 437 -33.19 48.47 80.61
C THR A 437 -32.28 48.76 81.80
N ASP A 438 -30.99 48.50 81.66
CA ASP A 438 -29.95 48.77 82.65
C ASP A 438 -29.61 50.28 82.75
N ILE A 439 -29.37 50.74 83.98
CA ILE A 439 -29.01 52.13 84.33
C ILE A 439 -27.52 52.24 84.72
N CYS A 440 -26.84 51.12 84.95
CA CYS A 440 -25.52 51.00 85.56
C CYS A 440 -24.57 50.07 84.75
N PRO A 441 -24.22 50.39 83.46
CA PRO A 441 -23.68 49.43 82.46
C PRO A 441 -22.19 49.10 82.60
N SER A 442 -21.80 48.78 83.82
CA SER A 442 -20.48 48.32 84.26
C SER A 442 -20.53 47.76 85.69
N THR A 443 -21.67 47.20 86.10
CA THR A 443 -21.78 46.45 87.35
C THR A 443 -20.89 45.23 87.26
N LEU A 444 -20.11 45.00 88.32
CA LEU A 444 -19.22 43.85 88.36
C LEU A 444 -20.06 42.59 88.56
N ILE A 445 -19.99 41.63 87.63
CA ILE A 445 -20.63 40.29 87.69
C ILE A 445 -20.37 39.47 88.97
N SER A 446 -19.47 39.94 89.85
CA SER A 446 -19.24 39.41 91.19
C SER A 446 -20.16 39.99 92.29
N GLU A 447 -20.88 41.06 91.99
CA GLU A 447 -21.85 41.73 92.85
C GLU A 447 -23.28 41.34 92.46
N SER A 448 -24.22 41.39 93.41
CA SER A 448 -25.64 41.25 93.08
C SER A 448 -26.18 42.62 92.69
N ALA A 449 -26.41 42.81 91.40
CA ALA A 449 -27.23 43.89 90.89
C ALA A 449 -28.63 43.91 91.54
N ASP A 450 -29.26 45.09 91.53
CA ASP A 450 -30.69 45.22 91.80
C ASP A 450 -31.52 45.31 90.50
N LEU A 451 -32.80 45.64 90.62
CA LEU A 451 -33.73 45.71 89.48
C LEU A 451 -33.47 46.86 88.50
N LEU A 452 -32.40 47.64 88.70
CA LEU A 452 -31.94 48.72 87.82
C LEU A 452 -30.52 48.47 87.27
N GLY A 453 -29.93 47.31 87.54
CA GLY A 453 -28.57 46.93 87.12
C GLY A 453 -27.45 47.48 88.01
N CYS A 454 -27.77 48.01 89.20
CA CYS A 454 -26.78 48.71 90.03
C CYS A 454 -26.28 47.82 91.20
N GLY A 455 -24.97 47.54 91.23
CA GLY A 455 -24.31 46.82 92.32
C GLY A 455 -24.13 47.64 93.61
N PRO A 456 -23.96 47.01 94.79
CA PRO A 456 -23.74 47.73 96.06
C PRO A 456 -22.54 48.69 96.07
N SER A 457 -21.48 48.43 95.29
CA SER A 457 -20.33 49.33 95.17
C SER A 457 -20.61 50.59 94.33
N GLN A 458 -21.79 50.71 93.73
CA GLN A 458 -22.24 51.86 92.94
C GLN A 458 -23.31 52.69 93.65
N LYS A 459 -23.78 52.26 94.83
CA LYS A 459 -24.92 52.88 95.51
C LYS A 459 -24.58 54.16 96.27
N ASP A 460 -25.51 55.10 96.16
CA ASP A 460 -25.60 56.39 96.85
C ASP A 460 -27.09 56.53 97.25
N THR A 461 -27.37 56.57 98.56
CA THR A 461 -28.73 56.39 99.12
C THR A 461 -29.48 57.70 99.41
N ASP A 462 -28.80 58.81 99.69
CA ASP A 462 -29.41 60.15 99.85
C ASP A 462 -29.14 61.09 98.65
N GLY A 463 -28.19 60.71 97.78
CA GLY A 463 -27.93 61.28 96.47
C GLY A 463 -26.89 62.39 96.47
N ASP A 464 -26.07 62.54 97.52
CA ASP A 464 -25.17 63.69 97.66
C ASP A 464 -23.93 63.65 96.76
N GLY A 465 -23.66 62.49 96.15
CA GLY A 465 -22.52 62.24 95.27
C GLY A 465 -21.41 61.40 95.92
N VAL A 466 -21.46 61.17 97.23
CA VAL A 466 -20.63 60.22 97.97
C VAL A 466 -21.39 58.91 98.11
N LYS A 467 -20.70 57.79 97.85
CA LYS A 467 -21.32 56.45 97.89
C LYS A 467 -21.51 55.96 99.32
N ASP A 468 -22.52 55.10 99.54
CA ASP A 468 -22.86 54.42 100.82
C ASP A 468 -21.67 53.74 101.55
N SER A 469 -20.56 53.50 100.85
CA SER A 469 -19.35 52.84 101.35
C SER A 469 -18.18 53.79 101.66
N MET A 470 -18.37 55.09 101.45
CA MET A 470 -17.42 56.18 101.68
C MET A 470 -18.06 57.37 102.41
N ASP A 471 -19.38 57.38 102.57
CA ASP A 471 -20.17 58.32 103.36
C ASP A 471 -20.15 57.95 104.86
N ASP A 472 -19.61 58.84 105.70
CA ASP A 472 -19.64 58.75 107.17
C ASP A 472 -20.80 59.56 107.80
N CYS A 473 -21.55 60.33 107.00
CA CYS A 473 -22.52 61.35 107.43
C CYS A 473 -23.98 61.13 107.00
N ASN A 474 -24.29 59.96 106.43
CA ASN A 474 -25.58 59.41 105.98
C ASN A 474 -26.86 60.16 106.37
N GLY A 475 -27.58 60.63 105.35
CA GLY A 475 -28.76 61.48 105.45
C GLY A 475 -28.48 62.94 105.12
N THR A 476 -27.33 63.25 104.52
CA THR A 476 -27.02 64.61 104.05
C THR A 476 -27.91 64.93 102.85
N LEU A 477 -28.35 66.19 102.73
CA LEU A 477 -29.22 66.59 101.63
C LEU A 477 -28.40 66.83 100.37
N SER A 478 -28.73 66.10 99.30
CA SER A 478 -28.18 66.15 97.93
C SER A 478 -28.32 67.49 97.16
N THR A 479 -28.48 68.59 97.89
CA THR A 479 -28.43 69.97 97.42
C THR A 479 -27.47 70.85 98.24
N VAL A 480 -26.66 70.24 99.11
CA VAL A 480 -25.63 70.86 99.97
C VAL A 480 -24.26 70.39 99.48
N GLU A 481 -23.24 71.26 99.53
CA GLU A 481 -21.86 70.85 99.24
C GLU A 481 -21.28 70.07 100.44
N VAL A 482 -20.79 68.86 100.18
CA VAL A 482 -20.18 67.96 101.16
C VAL A 482 -18.67 67.81 100.92
N ASP A 483 -17.97 67.26 101.91
CA ASP A 483 -16.56 66.86 101.77
C ASP A 483 -16.40 65.41 101.26
N ASP A 484 -15.15 64.95 101.17
CA ASP A 484 -14.77 63.63 100.63
C ASP A 484 -15.35 62.43 101.42
N VAL A 485 -16.09 62.65 102.52
CA VAL A 485 -16.77 61.61 103.34
C VAL A 485 -18.26 61.90 103.59
N GLY A 486 -18.91 62.74 102.75
CA GLY A 486 -20.37 62.98 102.80
C GLY A 486 -20.82 63.98 103.88
N CYS A 487 -19.88 64.63 104.58
CA CYS A 487 -20.22 65.56 105.66
C CYS A 487 -20.38 66.99 105.15
N SER A 488 -21.52 67.61 105.48
CA SER A 488 -21.66 69.07 105.31
C SER A 488 -20.92 69.85 106.41
N ILE A 489 -20.61 71.12 106.15
CA ILE A 489 -19.85 71.98 107.09
C ILE A 489 -20.48 72.12 108.49
N THR A 490 -21.80 71.92 108.63
CA THR A 490 -22.51 71.95 109.93
C THR A 490 -22.62 70.58 110.62
N GLN A 491 -22.08 69.51 110.01
CA GLN A 491 -21.97 68.16 110.59
C GLN A 491 -20.54 67.83 111.07
N ARG A 492 -19.54 68.67 110.75
CA ARG A 492 -18.15 68.43 111.11
C ARG A 492 -17.82 68.93 112.52
N ASP A 493 -17.18 68.08 113.30
CA ASP A 493 -16.65 68.29 114.64
C ASP A 493 -15.26 67.60 114.63
N THR A 494 -14.21 68.40 114.44
CA THR A 494 -12.87 67.92 114.05
C THR A 494 -12.06 67.33 115.21
N ASP A 495 -12.33 67.73 116.46
CA ASP A 495 -11.62 67.22 117.64
C ASP A 495 -12.50 66.47 118.66
N GLY A 496 -13.83 66.60 118.58
CA GLY A 496 -14.80 65.82 119.35
C GLY A 496 -15.24 66.44 120.68
N ASP A 497 -15.10 67.75 120.87
CA ASP A 497 -15.62 68.46 122.07
C ASP A 497 -17.17 68.43 122.13
N GLY A 498 -17.84 68.42 120.97
CA GLY A 498 -19.30 68.43 120.80
C GLY A 498 -19.91 69.72 120.27
N VAL A 499 -19.10 70.73 119.96
CA VAL A 499 -19.39 71.89 119.10
C VAL A 499 -18.98 71.54 117.65
N ASN A 500 -19.58 72.18 116.64
CA ASN A 500 -19.19 71.96 115.25
C ASN A 500 -18.17 73.01 114.79
N ASP A 501 -17.31 72.64 113.84
CA ASP A 501 -16.22 73.47 113.28
C ASP A 501 -16.62 74.89 112.83
N SER A 502 -17.91 75.13 112.55
CA SER A 502 -18.41 76.42 112.07
C SER A 502 -19.00 77.33 113.16
N ASP A 503 -19.27 76.79 114.34
CA ASP A 503 -19.68 77.53 115.55
C ASP A 503 -18.55 77.60 116.61
N ASP A 504 -17.47 76.84 116.43
CA ASP A 504 -16.30 76.77 117.33
C ASP A 504 -15.22 77.83 116.98
N ALA A 505 -14.61 78.44 118.01
CA ALA A 505 -13.51 79.40 117.87
C ALA A 505 -12.13 78.75 117.68
N PHE A 506 -11.92 77.54 118.19
CA PHE A 506 -10.66 76.78 118.09
C PHE A 506 -10.92 75.30 117.70
N PRO A 507 -11.39 74.98 116.47
CA PRO A 507 -11.88 73.64 116.07
C PRO A 507 -10.85 72.47 116.03
N ASN A 508 -9.73 72.57 116.76
CA ASN A 508 -8.65 71.58 116.83
C ASN A 508 -8.07 71.46 118.27
N ASP A 509 -8.70 72.04 119.29
CA ASP A 509 -8.27 71.99 120.71
C ASP A 509 -9.47 71.66 121.64
N PRO A 510 -9.77 70.36 121.88
CA PRO A 510 -11.02 69.88 122.50
C PRO A 510 -11.17 70.15 124.01
N ASP A 511 -10.36 71.07 124.56
CA ASP A 511 -10.48 71.62 125.91
C ASP A 511 -10.96 73.10 125.91
N GLU A 512 -11.10 73.76 124.75
CA GLU A 512 -11.52 75.17 124.62
C GLU A 512 -12.23 75.49 123.28
N SER A 513 -13.48 75.94 123.32
CA SER A 513 -14.31 76.23 122.14
C SER A 513 -14.93 77.64 122.12
N SER A 514 -14.41 78.60 122.93
CA SER A 514 -14.88 80.01 122.92
C SER A 514 -13.78 81.07 122.98
N ASP A 515 -13.93 82.07 122.12
CA ASP A 515 -13.27 83.39 122.19
C ASP A 515 -14.39 84.45 122.09
N ARG A 516 -14.86 84.96 123.23
CA ARG A 516 -16.05 85.84 123.26
C ARG A 516 -15.83 87.26 122.78
N ASP A 517 -14.59 87.73 122.71
CA ASP A 517 -14.28 89.09 122.27
C ASP A 517 -13.48 89.17 120.95
N GLY A 518 -12.81 88.10 120.56
CA GLY A 518 -12.14 87.92 119.27
C GLY A 518 -10.68 88.36 119.25
N ASP A 519 -9.98 88.38 120.40
CA ASP A 519 -8.55 88.73 120.49
C ASP A 519 -7.61 87.59 120.08
N GLY A 520 -8.10 86.34 120.03
CA GLY A 520 -7.36 85.14 119.66
C GLY A 520 -6.83 84.31 120.83
N VAL A 521 -7.22 84.62 122.08
CA VAL A 521 -6.94 83.82 123.28
C VAL A 521 -8.25 83.30 123.88
N GLY A 522 -8.37 81.98 124.03
CA GLY A 522 -9.60 81.35 124.51
C GLY A 522 -10.03 81.75 125.92
N ASP A 523 -11.35 81.78 126.11
CA ASP A 523 -12.10 82.24 127.29
C ASP A 523 -11.61 81.70 128.64
N ALA A 524 -11.12 80.45 128.70
CA ALA A 524 -10.62 79.80 129.90
C ALA A 524 -9.17 80.18 130.25
N MET A 525 -8.44 80.75 129.29
CA MET A 525 -7.03 81.15 129.41
C MET A 525 -6.84 82.67 129.44
N ASP A 526 -7.76 83.46 128.89
CA ASP A 526 -7.74 84.91 129.00
C ASP A 526 -8.20 85.43 130.39
N ALA A 527 -7.71 86.61 130.77
CA ALA A 527 -7.99 87.28 132.04
C ALA A 527 -9.13 88.31 131.98
N TYR A 528 -9.59 88.70 130.79
CA TYR A 528 -10.58 89.76 130.54
C TYR A 528 -11.58 89.43 129.39
N PRO A 529 -12.25 88.24 129.33
CA PRO A 529 -12.79 87.65 128.09
C PRO A 529 -14.14 88.25 127.61
N ASP A 530 -14.20 89.57 127.54
CA ASP A 530 -15.29 90.44 127.07
C ASP A 530 -14.70 91.82 126.62
N ASN A 531 -13.38 91.92 126.37
CA ASN A 531 -12.61 93.15 126.17
C ASN A 531 -11.38 92.97 125.21
N PRO A 532 -11.58 93.06 123.88
CA PRO A 532 -10.59 92.64 122.86
C PRO A 532 -9.45 93.64 122.63
N GLU A 533 -9.20 94.54 123.58
CA GLU A 533 -8.08 95.47 123.57
C GLU A 533 -6.98 95.09 124.60
N ALA A 534 -7.22 94.11 125.49
CA ALA A 534 -6.27 93.78 126.55
C ALA A 534 -6.44 92.38 127.20
N SER A 535 -5.83 91.35 126.63
CA SER A 535 -5.60 90.06 127.31
C SER A 535 -4.50 90.11 128.38
N ILE A 536 -3.46 90.96 128.23
CA ILE A 536 -2.38 91.11 129.24
C ILE A 536 -1.77 92.53 129.31
N GLU A 537 -1.46 93.03 130.51
CA GLU A 537 -0.83 94.36 130.73
C GLU A 537 0.69 94.39 130.42
N GLY A 538 1.15 95.31 129.55
CA GLY A 538 2.35 96.13 129.85
C GLY A 538 3.60 96.10 128.93
N GLU A 539 3.71 97.13 128.08
CA GLU A 539 4.86 98.07 127.98
C GLU A 539 6.23 97.70 127.31
N LEU A 540 6.45 98.32 126.12
CA LEU A 540 7.69 98.89 125.52
C LEU A 540 8.93 98.08 124.99
N ASP A 541 9.24 98.38 123.72
CA ASP A 541 10.56 98.75 123.13
C ASP A 541 11.70 97.71 122.95
N SER A 542 11.90 97.22 121.71
CA SER A 542 13.21 96.73 121.20
C SER A 542 13.27 96.59 119.65
N PRO A 543 14.28 97.13 118.94
CA PRO A 543 14.32 97.20 117.48
C PRO A 543 14.94 95.96 116.79
N MET A 544 14.39 94.76 117.02
CA MET A 544 14.89 93.50 116.41
C MET A 544 13.87 92.72 115.55
N GLY A 545 12.56 92.89 115.77
CA GLY A 545 11.54 92.06 115.11
C GLY A 545 11.44 92.22 113.57
N LEU A 546 11.85 93.38 113.04
CA LEU A 546 11.64 93.76 111.63
C LEU A 546 12.48 92.96 110.61
N ILE A 547 13.42 92.12 111.08
CA ILE A 547 14.37 91.39 110.22
C ILE A 547 13.80 90.05 109.71
N ILE A 548 12.93 89.38 110.46
CA ILE A 548 12.46 88.01 110.16
C ILE A 548 11.60 87.98 108.88
N ILE A 549 10.79 89.02 108.66
CA ILE A 549 9.84 89.15 107.55
C ILE A 549 10.52 89.12 106.17
N LEU A 550 11.81 89.47 106.07
CA LEU A 550 12.53 89.57 104.79
C LEU A 550 13.16 88.26 104.29
N LEU A 551 13.24 87.20 105.10
CA LEU A 551 13.97 85.97 104.72
C LEU A 551 13.14 84.97 103.89
N VAL A 552 11.82 84.94 104.05
CA VAL A 552 10.96 83.89 103.46
C VAL A 552 10.79 84.04 101.93
N VAL A 553 10.91 85.26 101.41
CA VAL A 553 10.58 85.62 100.02
C VAL A 553 11.54 85.01 98.97
N THR A 554 12.71 84.49 99.36
CA THR A 554 13.79 84.13 98.42
C THR A 554 13.76 82.69 97.87
N ILE A 555 12.85 81.83 98.32
CA ILE A 555 12.91 80.37 98.06
C ILE A 555 12.21 79.93 96.76
N LEU A 556 11.30 80.73 96.19
CA LEU A 556 10.28 80.28 95.21
C LEU A 556 10.64 80.42 93.69
N VAL A 557 11.90 80.27 93.27
CA VAL A 557 12.34 80.84 91.95
C VAL A 557 12.93 79.86 90.89
N LEU A 558 13.24 78.57 91.15
CA LEU A 558 14.08 77.77 90.22
C LEU A 558 13.67 76.28 89.93
N GLY A 559 13.21 75.97 88.70
CA GLY A 559 13.39 74.64 88.02
C GLY A 559 12.23 74.04 87.17
N GLY A 560 12.51 73.46 85.97
CA GLY A 560 11.58 72.59 85.17
C GLY A 560 11.91 72.39 83.65
N GLY A 561 11.29 71.40 82.94
CA GLY A 561 11.06 71.34 81.46
C GLY A 561 11.67 70.21 80.54
N GLY A 562 10.99 69.87 79.40
CA GLY A 562 11.50 69.19 78.13
C GLY A 562 11.25 67.65 77.92
N VAL A 563 10.91 66.97 76.78
CA VAL A 563 10.45 67.18 75.34
C VAL A 563 11.41 66.78 74.16
N LEU A 564 11.05 65.83 73.23
CA LEU A 564 11.52 65.72 71.79
C LEU A 564 10.78 64.67 70.85
N LEU A 565 11.22 64.42 69.57
CA LEU A 565 10.46 63.88 68.36
C LEU A 565 11.27 63.05 67.27
N VAL A 566 10.61 62.49 66.20
CA VAL A 566 10.97 62.37 64.70
C VAL A 566 10.52 61.04 63.92
N ARG A 567 10.62 60.94 62.55
CA ARG A 567 9.87 60.07 61.54
C ARG A 567 10.63 59.57 60.23
N PHE A 568 10.00 58.67 59.40
CA PHE A 568 10.17 58.30 57.93
C PHE A 568 11.24 57.22 57.49
N GLY A 569 11.25 56.54 56.29
CA GLY A 569 10.47 56.50 55.00
C GLY A 569 10.95 55.37 53.97
N GLY A 570 10.46 55.23 52.70
CA GLY A 570 10.83 54.11 51.74
C GLY A 570 10.45 54.17 50.20
N ASN A 571 10.56 53.01 49.46
CA ASN A 571 10.12 52.60 48.06
C ASN A 571 10.96 52.82 46.73
N ASN A 572 11.19 51.71 45.96
CA ASN A 572 11.16 51.37 44.46
C ASN A 572 11.82 52.31 43.38
N PRO A 573 11.73 52.17 42.00
CA PRO A 573 11.18 51.15 41.02
C PRO A 573 11.99 50.85 39.67
N ALA A 574 11.37 50.13 38.68
CA ALA A 574 11.60 50.02 37.19
C ALA A 574 12.85 49.24 36.59
N VAL A 575 12.93 48.60 35.38
CA VAL A 575 12.10 48.28 34.15
C VAL A 575 12.44 48.99 32.78
N THR A 576 12.61 48.27 31.63
CA THR A 576 12.75 48.79 30.22
C THR A 576 12.65 47.72 29.06
N SER A 577 12.35 48.12 27.79
CA SER A 577 12.09 47.29 26.56
C SER A 577 12.45 47.98 25.20
N GLY A 578 12.41 47.30 24.02
CA GLY A 578 12.54 47.93 22.66
C GLY A 578 12.46 46.99 21.40
N LEU A 579 12.08 47.52 20.21
CA LEU A 579 11.73 46.78 18.94
C LEU A 579 12.02 47.58 17.62
N VAL A 580 11.82 46.97 16.42
CA VAL A 580 11.11 47.49 15.17
C VAL A 580 11.69 47.06 13.77
N MET A 581 10.79 46.96 12.76
CA MET A 581 10.81 46.41 11.36
C MET A 581 11.44 47.26 10.22
N ASP A 582 11.54 46.74 8.95
CA ASP A 582 10.69 47.08 7.75
C ASP A 582 11.07 46.32 6.41
N GLY A 583 10.27 46.40 5.32
CA GLY A 583 10.39 45.73 3.97
C GLY A 583 11.05 46.55 2.82
N THR A 584 10.88 46.34 1.48
CA THR A 584 9.93 45.56 0.61
C THR A 584 10.54 45.12 -0.80
N GLU A 585 9.76 44.97 -1.90
CA GLU A 585 9.97 44.10 -3.10
C GLU A 585 10.70 44.68 -4.37
N THR A 586 11.17 43.83 -5.34
CA THR A 586 10.67 43.74 -6.76
C THR A 586 11.47 42.83 -7.77
N ASP A 587 10.74 41.85 -8.37
CA ASP A 587 10.70 41.26 -9.75
C ASP A 587 11.89 40.71 -10.64
N THR A 588 11.53 39.62 -11.38
CA THR A 588 12.09 38.87 -12.56
C THR A 588 13.59 38.79 -12.95
N SER A 589 14.15 37.57 -12.96
CA SER A 589 14.32 36.74 -14.20
C SER A 589 14.99 35.35 -13.95
N ASN A 590 14.75 34.38 -14.85
CA ASN A 590 14.88 32.92 -14.66
C ASN A 590 16.26 32.30 -15.00
N VAL A 591 16.75 31.39 -14.13
CA VAL A 591 17.53 30.18 -14.50
C VAL A 591 17.08 29.00 -13.63
N GLN A 592 16.77 27.84 -14.22
CA GLN A 592 16.35 26.60 -13.53
C GLN A 592 17.52 25.71 -13.11
N GLY A 593 17.26 24.83 -12.12
CA GLY A 593 17.86 23.50 -12.04
C GLY A 593 18.59 23.17 -10.73
N ASN A 594 17.89 22.46 -9.83
CA ASN A 594 18.40 21.41 -8.92
C ASN A 594 17.32 21.03 -7.88
N GLU A 595 16.15 20.59 -8.34
CA GLU A 595 15.15 19.90 -7.51
C GLU A 595 15.06 18.44 -7.99
N PRO A 596 14.85 17.45 -7.10
CA PRO A 596 14.68 16.06 -7.52
C PRO A 596 13.41 15.85 -8.36
N GLU A 597 13.49 15.03 -9.40
CA GLU A 597 12.35 14.72 -10.28
C GLU A 597 11.59 13.52 -9.70
N GLN A 598 10.39 13.78 -9.17
CA GLN A 598 9.51 12.74 -8.62
C GLN A 598 8.51 12.24 -9.66
N PHE A 599 8.33 10.92 -9.73
CA PHE A 599 7.36 10.28 -10.62
C PHE A 599 6.82 8.98 -10.01
N VAL A 600 5.79 8.42 -10.63
CA VAL A 600 5.17 7.14 -10.27
C VAL A 600 5.29 6.21 -11.47
N ASP A 601 5.60 4.93 -11.24
CA ASP A 601 5.70 3.93 -12.31
C ASP A 601 4.35 3.27 -12.64
N GLU A 602 4.34 2.36 -13.62
CA GLU A 602 3.14 1.66 -14.09
C GLU A 602 2.56 0.69 -13.03
N ASN A 603 3.32 0.40 -11.96
CA ASN A 603 2.92 -0.44 -10.83
C ASN A 603 2.49 0.38 -9.60
N GLY A 604 2.56 1.72 -9.66
CA GLY A 604 2.19 2.62 -8.56
C GLY A 604 3.30 2.97 -7.58
N ASN A 605 4.55 2.53 -7.79
CA ASN A 605 5.64 2.87 -6.88
C ASN A 605 6.08 4.32 -7.06
N HIS A 606 6.36 5.01 -5.96
CA HIS A 606 6.87 6.38 -5.97
C HIS A 606 8.40 6.40 -6.09
N TRP A 607 8.90 7.11 -7.09
CA TRP A 607 10.32 7.26 -7.41
C TRP A 607 10.77 8.72 -7.30
N THR A 608 12.02 8.92 -6.90
CA THR A 608 12.72 10.21 -6.96
C THR A 608 14.04 10.05 -7.70
N ARG A 609 14.28 10.84 -8.74
CA ARG A 609 15.56 10.96 -9.44
C ARG A 609 16.30 12.20 -8.98
N ASN A 610 17.50 12.03 -8.44
CA ASN A 610 18.35 13.12 -8.00
C ASN A 610 19.14 13.74 -9.17
N PRO A 611 19.59 15.01 -9.06
CA PRO A 611 20.39 15.67 -10.10
C PRO A 611 21.76 15.03 -10.40
N ASP A 612 22.24 14.11 -9.56
CA ASP A 612 23.46 13.32 -9.79
C ASP A 612 23.21 12.01 -10.58
N GLY A 613 21.94 11.70 -10.86
CA GLY A 613 21.51 10.49 -11.56
C GLY A 613 21.14 9.32 -10.64
N SER A 614 21.30 9.44 -9.32
CA SER A 614 20.86 8.40 -8.38
C SER A 614 19.33 8.29 -8.34
N MET A 615 18.86 7.04 -8.20
CA MET A 615 17.45 6.69 -8.09
C MET A 615 17.12 6.30 -6.64
N LEU A 616 16.09 6.93 -6.09
CA LEU A 616 15.48 6.59 -4.81
C LEU A 616 14.07 6.04 -5.08
N TRP A 617 13.65 5.00 -4.36
CA TRP A 617 12.26 4.53 -4.34
C TRP A 617 11.68 4.61 -2.92
N TRP A 618 10.38 4.81 -2.81
CA TRP A 618 9.68 4.94 -1.53
C TRP A 618 9.10 3.60 -1.09
N ASN A 619 9.58 3.05 0.03
CA ASN A 619 9.14 1.75 0.56
C ASN A 619 7.91 1.84 1.49
N GLY A 620 7.27 3.01 1.60
CA GLY A 620 6.20 3.28 2.56
C GLY A 620 6.64 4.11 3.77
N THR A 621 7.90 4.03 4.21
CA THR A 621 8.42 4.69 5.42
C THR A 621 9.63 5.59 5.18
N GLU A 622 10.52 5.25 4.25
CA GLU A 622 11.68 6.07 3.87
C GLU A 622 12.11 5.87 2.40
N TRP A 623 12.98 6.77 1.91
CA TRP A 623 13.53 6.73 0.55
C TRP A 623 14.76 5.82 0.49
N GLN A 624 14.62 4.66 -0.13
CA GLN A 624 15.71 3.68 -0.33
C GLN A 624 16.48 3.96 -1.62
N GLN A 625 17.81 3.95 -1.55
CA GLN A 625 18.67 4.08 -2.72
C GLN A 625 18.81 2.74 -3.45
N VAL A 626 18.64 2.77 -4.77
CA VAL A 626 18.92 1.64 -5.66
C VAL A 626 20.34 1.77 -6.22
N GLU A 627 21.13 0.70 -6.16
CA GLU A 627 22.51 0.61 -6.71
C GLU A 627 22.55 0.44 -8.24
#